data_AF-A0A2E7VYN3-F1
#
_entry.id   AF-A0A2E7VYN3-F1
#
_cell.length_a   1.000
_cell.length_b   1.000
_cell.length_c   1.000
_cell.angle_alpha   90.00
_cell.angle_beta   90.00
_cell.angle_gamma   90.00
#
_symmetry.space_group_name_H-M   'P 1'
#
loop_
_entity.id
_entity.type
_entity.pdbx_description
1 polymer ?
#
loop_
_entity_poly.entity_id
_entity_poly.type
_entity_poly.pdbx_seq_one_letter_code
_entity_poly.pdbx_strand_id
1 'polypeptide(L)'
;MRTYVTTILIFLTGISSVHSQDDFQEVGVNNTDIIASQSLVDALQNRIPGARKITDRYGNKNLMIRGRQSFKTAGDEVLWEIDGIRYSNPPTMNISQVKYVEVLKGLAATNKYGSEGAAGVIVVKTNVNPEQINSGKNILRPKMAKPKKKKKKKKKKK
;
A
#
# COMPACT_ATOMS: atom_id res chain seq x y z
N MET A 1 31.13 67.11 -33.27
CA MET A 1 30.87 65.66 -33.15
C MET A 1 30.75 65.34 -31.66
N ARG A 2 29.61 64.81 -31.20
CA ARG A 2 29.31 64.61 -29.77
C ARG A 2 29.75 63.21 -29.34
N THR A 3 30.62 63.13 -28.34
CA THR A 3 31.09 61.90 -27.71
C THR A 3 30.03 61.37 -26.74
N TYR A 4 29.66 60.10 -26.87
CA TYR A 4 28.76 59.41 -25.94
C TYR A 4 29.57 58.47 -25.05
N VAL A 5 29.59 58.78 -23.76
CA VAL A 5 30.09 57.94 -22.68
C VAL A 5 28.96 56.99 -22.29
N THR A 6 29.14 55.68 -22.45
CA THR A 6 28.14 54.68 -22.06
C THR A 6 28.79 53.67 -21.13
N THR A 7 28.37 53.71 -19.87
CA THR A 7 28.86 52.89 -18.76
C THR A 7 28.36 51.45 -18.90
N ILE A 8 29.26 50.49 -18.70
CA ILE A 8 29.00 49.04 -18.69
C ILE A 8 28.17 48.67 -17.44
N LEU A 9 27.03 48.00 -17.64
CA LEU A 9 26.20 47.46 -16.57
C LEU A 9 26.43 45.94 -16.46
N ILE A 10 27.11 45.50 -15.39
CA ILE A 10 27.33 44.08 -15.10
C ILE A 10 26.12 43.57 -14.31
N PHE A 11 25.26 42.78 -14.95
CA PHE A 11 24.23 42.00 -14.25
C PHE A 11 24.87 40.70 -13.70
N LEU A 12 25.16 40.69 -12.41
CA LEU A 12 25.56 39.49 -11.67
C LEU A 12 24.35 38.96 -10.90
N THR A 13 23.59 38.03 -11.49
CA THR A 13 22.56 37.28 -10.75
C THR A 13 22.65 35.80 -11.09
N GLY A 14 23.37 35.07 -10.23
CA GLY A 14 22.94 33.80 -9.66
C GLY A 14 22.57 32.67 -10.62
N ILE A 15 23.56 31.82 -10.91
CA ILE A 15 23.34 30.45 -11.37
C ILE A 15 22.83 29.63 -10.18
N SER A 16 21.62 29.09 -10.26
CA SER A 16 21.19 27.91 -9.50
C SER A 16 19.90 27.37 -10.11
N SER A 17 20.05 26.48 -11.10
CA SER A 17 18.99 25.53 -11.42
C SER A 17 18.77 24.65 -10.19
N VAL A 18 17.60 24.77 -9.56
CA VAL A 18 17.15 23.78 -8.60
C VAL A 18 16.04 22.99 -9.28
N HIS A 19 16.49 22.01 -10.06
CA HIS A 19 15.70 20.86 -10.44
C HIS A 19 15.20 20.23 -9.13
N SER A 20 13.93 20.45 -8.81
CA SER A 20 13.28 19.70 -7.72
C SER A 20 13.05 18.29 -8.26
N GLN A 21 14.13 17.51 -8.27
CA GLN A 21 14.05 16.06 -8.34
C GLN A 21 13.23 15.66 -7.12
N ASP A 22 12.11 15.00 -7.36
CA ASP A 22 11.38 14.31 -6.32
C ASP A 22 12.35 13.36 -5.62
N ASP A 23 12.80 13.73 -4.41
CA ASP A 23 13.45 12.82 -3.49
C ASP A 23 12.40 11.77 -3.10
N PHE A 24 12.23 10.77 -3.96
CA PHE A 24 11.85 9.44 -3.50
C PHE A 24 12.98 9.02 -2.56
N GLN A 25 12.86 9.41 -1.29
CA GLN A 25 13.57 8.71 -0.23
C GLN A 25 13.12 7.27 -0.35
N GLU A 26 13.98 6.46 -0.97
CA GLU A 26 14.10 5.05 -0.65
C GLU A 26 14.28 5.02 0.86
N VAL A 27 13.14 4.93 1.57
CA VAL A 27 13.14 4.71 3.00
C VAL A 27 13.73 3.32 3.12
N GLY A 28 15.04 3.29 3.37
CA GLY A 28 15.80 2.12 3.74
C GLY A 28 15.16 1.48 4.94
N VAL A 29 14.16 0.64 4.67
CA VAL A 29 13.73 -0.42 5.55
C VAL A 29 14.46 -1.64 5.01
N ASN A 30 15.71 -1.77 5.43
CA ASN A 30 16.42 -3.06 5.48
C ASN A 30 15.75 -3.94 6.55
N ASN A 31 14.44 -4.12 6.44
CA ASN A 31 13.71 -5.27 6.95
C ASN A 31 13.13 -5.95 5.71
N THR A 32 14.00 -6.33 4.78
CA THR A 32 13.88 -7.67 4.20
C THR A 32 14.15 -8.65 5.34
N ASP A 33 13.23 -8.71 6.32
CA ASP A 33 13.01 -9.91 7.09
C ASP A 33 12.83 -10.96 6.01
N ILE A 34 13.87 -11.76 5.83
CA ILE A 34 14.05 -12.80 4.82
C ILE A 34 12.65 -13.25 4.40
N ILE A 35 12.17 -12.75 3.25
CA ILE A 35 10.82 -13.06 2.80
C ILE A 35 10.95 -14.49 2.34
N ALA A 36 10.80 -15.43 3.27
CA ALA A 36 10.32 -16.75 2.94
C ALA A 36 9.14 -16.48 2.02
N SER A 37 9.24 -16.92 0.76
CA SER A 37 8.21 -16.80 -0.27
C SER A 37 6.96 -17.52 0.22
N GLN A 38 6.26 -16.89 1.15
CA GLN A 38 5.03 -17.39 1.72
C GLN A 38 3.94 -17.11 0.69
N SER A 39 3.13 -18.14 0.47
CA SER A 39 1.91 -18.02 -0.31
C SER A 39 1.09 -16.83 0.19
N LEU A 40 0.47 -16.11 -0.74
CA LEU A 40 -0.43 -15.00 -0.47
C LEU A 40 -1.42 -15.31 0.67
N VAL A 41 -2.04 -16.50 0.65
CA VAL A 41 -3.00 -16.94 1.67
C VAL A 41 -2.35 -17.04 3.05
N ASP A 42 -1.20 -17.71 3.14
CA ASP A 42 -0.50 -17.96 4.40
C ASP A 42 0.04 -16.66 5.01
N ALA A 43 0.47 -15.71 4.18
CA ALA A 43 0.95 -14.41 4.63
C ALA A 43 -0.19 -13.49 5.09
N LEU A 44 -1.33 -13.51 4.39
CA LEU A 44 -2.46 -12.63 4.68
C LEU A 44 -3.32 -13.09 5.86
N GLN A 45 -3.40 -14.39 6.15
CA GLN A 45 -4.21 -14.90 7.27
C GLN A 45 -3.85 -14.24 8.61
N ASN A 46 -2.56 -13.96 8.84
CA ASN A 46 -2.06 -13.38 10.10
C ASN A 46 -2.14 -11.86 10.13
N ARG A 47 -2.34 -11.23 8.97
CA ARG A 47 -2.41 -9.77 8.82
C ARG A 47 -3.84 -9.25 8.78
N ILE A 48 -4.80 -10.10 8.37
CA ILE A 48 -6.22 -9.73 8.27
C ILE A 48 -6.95 -10.18 9.55
N PRO A 49 -7.48 -9.25 10.36
CA PRO A 49 -8.24 -9.61 11.55
C PRO A 49 -9.49 -10.43 11.20
N GLY A 50 -9.64 -11.58 11.86
CA GLY A 50 -10.78 -12.49 11.66
C GLY A 50 -10.70 -13.33 10.39
N ALA A 51 -9.60 -13.26 9.63
CA ALA A 51 -9.35 -14.18 8.54
C ALA A 51 -8.95 -15.56 9.07
N ARG A 52 -9.37 -16.61 8.37
CA ARG A 52 -8.91 -17.98 8.61
C ARG A 52 -8.64 -18.64 7.28
N LYS A 53 -7.56 -19.43 7.23
CA LYS A 53 -7.29 -20.30 6.10
C LYS A 53 -8.27 -21.46 6.08
N ILE A 54 -8.79 -21.73 4.89
CA ILE A 54 -9.57 -22.92 4.56
C ILE A 54 -8.86 -23.67 3.46
N THR A 55 -9.13 -24.97 3.40
CA THR A 55 -8.64 -25.84 2.34
C THR A 55 -9.84 -26.56 1.77
N ASP A 56 -9.98 -26.54 0.45
CA ASP A 56 -11.04 -27.27 -0.22
C ASP A 56 -10.75 -28.78 -0.25
N ARG A 57 -11.65 -29.56 -0.86
CA ARG A 57 -11.47 -31.02 -1.01
C ARG A 57 -10.29 -31.39 -1.92
N TYR A 58 -9.87 -30.48 -2.79
CA TYR A 58 -8.79 -30.68 -3.77
C TYR A 58 -7.42 -30.19 -3.25
N GLY A 59 -7.35 -29.66 -2.03
CA GLY A 59 -6.12 -29.15 -1.42
C GLY A 59 -5.82 -27.68 -1.73
N ASN A 60 -6.70 -26.97 -2.44
CA ASN A 60 -6.56 -25.55 -2.71
C ASN A 60 -6.77 -24.75 -1.42
N LYS A 61 -5.86 -23.83 -1.13
CA LYS A 61 -5.93 -22.97 0.04
C LYS A 61 -6.69 -21.70 -0.31
N ASN A 62 -7.66 -21.31 0.52
CA ASN A 62 -8.38 -20.05 0.40
C ASN A 62 -8.48 -19.35 1.76
N LEU A 63 -9.03 -18.14 1.79
CA LEU A 63 -9.33 -17.40 3.01
C LEU A 63 -10.85 -17.28 3.19
N MET A 64 -11.29 -17.47 4.42
CA MET A 64 -12.59 -16.99 4.90
C MET A 64 -12.38 -15.79 5.81
N ILE A 65 -13.35 -14.89 5.86
CA ILE A 65 -13.35 -13.76 6.80
C ILE A 65 -14.59 -13.85 7.66
N ARG A 66 -14.41 -13.83 8.98
CA ARG A 66 -15.56 -13.81 9.90
C ARG A 66 -16.31 -12.48 9.81
N GLY A 67 -17.44 -12.49 9.12
CA GLY A 67 -18.46 -11.46 9.15
C GLY A 67 -19.56 -11.82 10.16
N ARG A 68 -20.02 -10.84 10.93
CA ARG A 68 -21.19 -10.98 11.81
C ARG A 68 -22.45 -11.06 10.93
N GLN A 69 -22.72 -12.20 10.29
CA GLN A 69 -24.01 -12.69 9.76
C GLN A 69 -23.74 -14.10 9.19
N SER A 70 -23.94 -15.15 10.00
CA SER A 70 -23.70 -16.53 9.56
C SER A 70 -24.97 -17.34 9.78
N PHE A 71 -25.79 -17.43 8.74
CA PHE A 71 -26.75 -18.52 8.58
C PHE A 71 -26.66 -18.98 7.12
N LYS A 72 -25.77 -19.95 6.88
CA LYS A 72 -25.90 -20.97 5.83
C LYS A 72 -26.14 -20.44 4.41
N THR A 73 -25.13 -19.86 3.78
CA THR A 73 -25.08 -19.76 2.31
C THR A 73 -23.80 -20.43 1.83
N ALA A 74 -23.90 -21.22 0.76
CA ALA A 74 -22.78 -21.95 0.18
C ALA A 74 -21.65 -20.98 -0.21
N GLY A 75 -20.45 -21.22 0.34
CA GLY A 75 -19.23 -20.47 0.05
C GLY A 75 -18.90 -19.41 1.10
N ASP A 76 -18.22 -19.80 2.18
CA ASP A 76 -17.65 -18.86 3.17
C ASP A 76 -16.31 -18.26 2.70
N GLU A 77 -15.92 -18.53 1.46
CA GLU A 77 -14.65 -18.10 0.88
C GLU A 77 -14.75 -16.68 0.35
N VAL A 78 -13.66 -15.92 0.47
CA VAL A 78 -13.60 -14.56 -0.06
C VAL A 78 -13.47 -14.56 -1.58
N LEU A 79 -14.02 -13.52 -2.20
CA LEU A 79 -13.68 -13.18 -3.58
C LEU A 79 -12.31 -12.50 -3.62
N TRP A 80 -11.47 -12.88 -4.57
CA TRP A 80 -10.18 -12.22 -4.81
C TRP A 80 -10.30 -11.25 -5.96
N GLU A 81 -9.84 -10.01 -5.80
CA GLU A 81 -9.59 -9.08 -6.91
C GLU A 81 -8.09 -8.81 -6.97
N ILE A 82 -7.45 -9.16 -8.09
CA ILE A 82 -6.02 -8.92 -8.32
C ILE A 82 -5.90 -7.97 -9.50
N ASP A 83 -5.41 -6.76 -9.25
CA ASP A 83 -5.21 -5.72 -10.28
C ASP A 83 -6.45 -5.48 -11.17
N GLY A 84 -7.65 -5.67 -10.60
CA GLY A 84 -8.95 -5.48 -11.27
C GLY A 84 -9.59 -6.74 -11.84
N ILE A 85 -8.91 -7.89 -11.82
CA ILE A 85 -9.44 -9.18 -12.28
C ILE A 85 -9.94 -9.98 -11.09
N ARG A 86 -11.13 -10.58 -11.21
CA ARG A 86 -11.77 -11.35 -10.14
C ARG A 86 -11.44 -12.84 -10.23
N TYR A 87 -11.21 -13.46 -9.08
CA TYR A 87 -10.93 -14.88 -8.94
C TYR A 87 -11.67 -15.47 -7.74
N SER A 88 -12.23 -16.66 -7.91
CA SER A 88 -12.81 -17.42 -6.79
C SER A 88 -11.73 -18.00 -5.87
N ASN A 89 -10.58 -18.35 -6.45
CA ASN A 89 -9.43 -18.90 -5.74
C ASN A 89 -8.23 -17.94 -5.85
N PRO A 90 -7.37 -17.86 -4.83
CA PRO A 90 -6.17 -17.05 -4.90
C PRO A 90 -5.22 -17.58 -5.98
N PRO A 91 -4.62 -16.71 -6.81
CA PRO A 91 -3.59 -17.15 -7.74
C PRO A 91 -2.32 -17.59 -7.00
N THR A 92 -1.53 -18.44 -7.65
CA THR A 92 -0.20 -18.84 -7.16
C THR A 92 0.75 -17.66 -7.25
N MET A 93 0.79 -16.85 -6.18
CA MET A 93 1.64 -15.67 -6.08
C MET A 93 2.21 -15.52 -4.67
N ASN A 94 3.40 -14.93 -4.60
CA ASN A 94 4.09 -14.63 -3.36
C ASN A 94 3.69 -13.25 -2.82
N ILE A 95 3.68 -13.12 -1.49
CA ILE A 95 3.36 -11.84 -0.84
C ILE A 95 4.34 -10.71 -1.19
N SER A 96 5.60 -11.05 -1.56
CA SER A 96 6.63 -10.07 -1.94
C SER A 96 6.28 -9.25 -3.19
N GLN A 97 5.42 -9.78 -4.07
CA GLN A 97 4.99 -9.10 -5.28
C GLN A 97 3.81 -8.13 -5.02
N VAL A 98 3.23 -8.19 -3.83
CA VAL A 98 2.03 -7.42 -3.47
C VAL A 98 2.42 -6.15 -2.74
N LYS A 99 1.93 -5.01 -3.24
CA LYS A 99 2.21 -3.68 -2.65
C LYS A 99 1.03 -3.15 -1.84
N TYR A 100 -0.19 -3.58 -2.17
CA TYR A 100 -1.41 -3.11 -1.52
C TYR A 100 -2.39 -4.25 -1.32
N VAL A 101 -2.94 -4.33 -0.10
CA VAL A 101 -4.05 -5.22 0.22
C VAL A 101 -5.12 -4.46 1.00
N GLU A 102 -6.35 -4.52 0.51
CA GLU A 102 -7.55 -4.00 1.17
C GLU A 102 -8.57 -5.11 1.32
N VAL A 103 -9.30 -5.08 2.43
CA VAL A 103 -10.34 -6.06 2.73
C VAL A 103 -11.67 -5.35 2.85
N LEU A 104 -12.59 -5.70 1.97
CA LEU A 104 -13.95 -5.20 1.96
C LEU A 104 -14.87 -6.22 2.64
N LYS A 105 -15.75 -5.75 3.52
CA LYS A 105 -16.66 -6.60 4.31
C LYS A 105 -18.10 -6.06 4.25
N GLY A 106 -19.07 -6.96 4.35
CA GLY A 106 -20.50 -6.61 4.44
C GLY A 106 -20.97 -5.75 3.26
N LEU A 107 -21.74 -4.69 3.55
CA LEU A 107 -22.35 -3.83 2.52
C LEU A 107 -21.33 -3.20 1.57
N ALA A 108 -20.13 -2.83 2.04
CA ALA A 108 -19.11 -2.23 1.17
C ALA A 108 -18.63 -3.22 0.08
N ALA A 109 -18.56 -4.51 0.43
CA ALA A 109 -18.23 -5.57 -0.52
C ALA A 109 -19.41 -5.85 -1.46
N THR A 110 -20.62 -6.04 -0.92
CA THR A 110 -21.81 -6.32 -1.73
C THR A 110 -22.16 -5.20 -2.69
N ASN A 111 -22.01 -3.93 -2.30
CA ASN A 111 -22.29 -2.79 -3.18
C ASN A 111 -21.37 -2.74 -4.41
N LYS A 112 -20.13 -3.22 -4.28
CA LYS A 112 -19.14 -3.18 -5.39
C LYS A 112 -19.07 -4.49 -6.18
N TYR A 113 -19.31 -5.63 -5.54
CA TYR A 113 -19.12 -6.96 -6.12
C TYR A 113 -20.40 -7.81 -6.16
N GLY A 114 -21.54 -7.25 -5.73
CA GLY A 114 -22.80 -7.98 -5.66
C GLY A 114 -22.76 -9.15 -4.68
N SER A 115 -23.55 -10.18 -4.97
CA SER A 115 -23.68 -11.37 -4.12
C SER A 115 -22.36 -12.12 -3.94
N GLU A 116 -21.44 -12.08 -4.92
CA GLU A 116 -20.12 -12.72 -4.84
C GLU A 116 -19.24 -12.09 -3.75
N GLY A 117 -19.46 -10.81 -3.45
CA GLY A 117 -18.77 -10.11 -2.36
C GLY A 117 -19.38 -10.30 -0.98
N ALA A 118 -20.47 -11.06 -0.84
CA ALA A 118 -21.18 -11.19 0.44
C ALA A 118 -20.31 -11.82 1.55
N ALA A 119 -19.45 -12.77 1.19
CA ALA A 119 -18.46 -13.37 2.09
C ALA A 119 -17.25 -12.44 2.38
N GLY A 120 -17.14 -11.32 1.65
CA GLY A 120 -16.04 -10.37 1.69
C GLY A 120 -15.14 -10.46 0.46
N VAL A 121 -14.38 -9.39 0.21
CA VAL A 121 -13.45 -9.30 -0.92
C VAL A 121 -12.07 -8.91 -0.45
N ILE A 122 -11.06 -9.61 -0.95
CA ILE A 122 -9.66 -9.24 -0.78
C ILE A 122 -9.18 -8.62 -2.08
N VAL A 123 -8.92 -7.32 -2.04
CA VAL A 123 -8.36 -6.56 -3.15
C VAL A 123 -6.85 -6.51 -3.00
N VAL A 124 -6.15 -7.01 -4.01
CA VAL A 124 -4.71 -7.11 -4.09
C VAL A 124 -4.24 -6.30 -5.28
N LYS A 125 -3.19 -5.49 -5.09
CA LYS A 125 -2.55 -4.78 -6.19
C LYS A 125 -1.04 -4.95 -6.16
N THR A 126 -0.48 -5.21 -7.32
CA THR A 126 0.98 -5.36 -7.53
C THR A 126 1.62 -4.03 -7.94
N ASN A 127 0.85 -3.15 -8.57
CA ASN A 127 1.28 -1.80 -8.95
C ASN A 127 0.34 -0.75 -8.37
N VAL A 128 0.90 0.21 -7.63
CA VAL A 128 0.14 1.23 -6.89
C VAL A 128 0.94 2.51 -6.73
N ASN A 129 0.23 3.61 -6.55
CA ASN A 129 0.84 4.91 -6.27
C ASN A 129 1.35 4.97 -4.81
N PRO A 130 2.34 5.83 -4.49
CA PRO A 130 2.89 5.97 -3.13
C PRO A 130 1.83 6.28 -2.05
N GLU A 131 0.76 6.99 -2.41
CA GLU A 131 -0.36 7.30 -1.52
C GLU A 131 -1.13 6.04 -1.10
N GLN A 132 -1.35 5.11 -2.04
CA GLN A 132 -2.04 3.86 -1.76
C GLN A 132 -1.17 2.94 -0.90
N ILE A 133 0.14 2.90 -1.13
CA ILE A 133 1.08 2.13 -0.29
C ILE A 133 0.97 2.56 1.18
N ASN A 134 0.85 3.86 1.43
CA ASN A 134 0.79 4.44 2.78
C ASN A 134 -0.63 4.61 3.33
N SER A 135 -1.65 4.20 2.57
CA SER A 135 -3.05 4.31 2.98
C SER A 135 -3.34 3.52 4.25
N GLY A 136 -4.21 4.04 5.12
CA GLY A 136 -4.70 3.32 6.30
C GLY A 136 -5.51 2.08 5.96
N LYS A 137 -6.00 1.97 4.71
CA LYS A 137 -6.69 0.79 4.19
C LYS A 137 -5.73 -0.34 3.81
N ASN A 138 -4.46 -0.01 3.54
CA ASN A 138 -3.46 -1.00 3.17
C ASN A 138 -3.02 -1.80 4.39
N ILE A 139 -3.35 -3.09 4.40
CA ILE A 139 -2.96 -4.01 5.47
C ILE A 139 -1.45 -4.27 5.47
N LEU A 140 -0.80 -4.11 4.32
CA LEU A 140 0.65 -4.24 4.16
C LEU A 140 1.41 -2.93 4.38
N ARG A 141 0.75 -1.89 4.91
CA ARG A 141 1.39 -0.58 5.11
C ARG A 141 2.70 -0.72 5.89
N PRO A 142 3.82 -0.18 5.38
CA PRO A 142 5.08 -0.17 6.12
C PRO A 142 4.93 0.71 7.36
N LYS A 143 5.51 0.28 8.49
CA LYS A 143 5.61 1.11 9.68
C LYS A 143 6.58 2.26 9.38
N MET A 144 6.08 3.41 8.95
CA MET A 144 6.88 4.63 8.82
C MET A 144 7.56 4.90 10.17
N ALA A 145 8.89 4.96 10.17
CA ALA A 145 9.63 5.38 11.34
C ALA A 145 9.12 6.77 11.76
N LYS A 146 8.66 6.91 13.01
CA LYS A 146 8.21 8.20 13.54
C LYS A 146 9.34 9.23 13.31
N PRO A 147 9.11 10.37 12.64
CA PRO A 147 10.15 11.36 12.48
C PRO A 147 10.60 11.81 13.87
N LYS A 148 11.88 11.57 14.20
CA LYS A 148 12.47 12.03 15.47
C LYS A 148 12.29 13.55 15.51
N LYS A 149 11.38 14.06 16.36
CA LYS A 149 11.19 15.50 16.57
C LYS A 149 12.55 16.13 16.88
N LYS A 150 13.11 16.91 15.95
CA LYS A 150 14.32 17.72 16.21
C LYS A 150 13.99 18.66 17.37
N LYS A 151 14.54 18.40 18.57
CA LYS A 151 14.42 19.31 19.72
C LYS A 151 14.96 20.68 19.28
N LYS A 152 14.08 21.68 19.10
CA LYS A 152 14.49 23.07 18.91
C LYS A 152 15.30 23.47 20.15
N LYS A 153 16.62 23.63 20.01
CA LYS A 153 17.47 24.22 21.05
C LYS A 153 16.96 25.64 21.31
N LYS A 154 16.33 25.87 22.46
CA LYS A 154 16.02 27.23 22.94
C LYS A 154 17.35 28.00 23.04
N LYS A 155 17.57 28.97 22.15
CA LYS A 155 18.64 29.96 22.34
C LYS A 155 18.31 30.74 23.61
N LYS A 156 19.11 30.58 24.67
CA LYS A 156 19.11 31.50 25.82
C LYS A 156 19.51 32.88 25.26
N LYS A 157 18.64 33.88 25.39
CA LYS A 157 19.03 35.29 25.21
C LYS A 157 19.98 35.63 26.37
N LYS A 158 21.10 36.28 26.02
CA LYS A 158 22.01 36.92 26.98
C LYS A 158 21.32 38.08 27.66
#